data_AF-A0A956ITX1-F1
#
_entry.id   AF-A0A956ITX1-F1
#
_cell.length_a   1.000
_cell.length_b   1.000
_cell.length_c   1.000
_cell.angle_alpha   90.00
_cell.angle_beta   90.00
_cell.angle_gamma   90.00
#
_symmetry.space_group_name_H-M   'P 1'
#
loop_
_entity.id
_entity.type
_entity.pdbx_description
1 polymer ?
#
loop_
_entity_poly.entity_id
_entity_poly.type
_entity_poly.pdbx_seq_one_letter_code
_entity_poly.pdbx_strand_id
1 'polypeptide(L)'
;MSPGVTVLGRSPTCHVTLDDPLVSREHAQLTVRGHRVTVEDLGSRNGTLVNGEKLTGVHELRDGDRVRLGTQELVFYHLDDSERGTGRATGFMTRCAACGVPYPAEAGTCPNCGSDHRVEDDTVSGVVGAGDQNWTLQLLIEVLQRAEAVNRSEDIERLLERARANIEGRLAAHHHVAPEHLDAVALSASRLACRLAESRWARWALDVFAAANRLPPETVSSELASLPSESLGELKASLDRILAEVTEGSAERRQALSRLAAGLGE
;
A
#
# COMPACT_ATOMS: atom_id res chain seq x y z
N MET A 1 17.23 21.10 -18.50
CA MET A 1 16.44 22.15 -17.81
C MET A 1 16.34 23.36 -18.73
N SER A 2 15.14 23.90 -18.94
CA SER A 2 14.99 25.14 -19.71
C SER A 2 15.59 26.31 -18.92
N PRO A 3 16.41 27.18 -19.53
CA PRO A 3 16.93 28.35 -18.84
C PRO A 3 15.76 29.26 -18.44
N GLY A 4 15.84 29.84 -17.25
CA GLY A 4 14.73 30.61 -16.72
C GLY A 4 15.08 31.32 -15.42
N VAL A 5 14.25 32.29 -15.08
CA VAL A 5 14.35 33.08 -13.87
C VAL A 5 13.08 32.86 -13.06
N THR A 6 13.23 32.46 -11.79
CA THR A 6 12.12 32.24 -10.86
C THR A 6 12.29 33.17 -9.68
N VAL A 7 11.33 34.07 -9.49
CA VAL A 7 11.32 35.04 -8.39
C VAL A 7 10.51 34.49 -7.21
N LEU A 8 11.10 34.54 -6.03
CA LEU A 8 10.53 34.15 -4.73
C LEU A 8 10.20 35.40 -3.93
N GLY A 9 9.01 35.47 -3.35
CA GLY A 9 8.63 36.61 -2.52
C GLY A 9 7.20 36.54 -2.01
N ARG A 10 6.80 37.56 -1.25
CA ARG A 10 5.45 37.67 -0.69
C ARG A 10 4.43 38.23 -1.68
N SER A 11 4.89 38.90 -2.74
CA SER A 11 3.97 39.47 -3.74
C SER A 11 3.25 38.35 -4.50
N PRO A 12 1.95 38.47 -4.79
CA PRO A 12 1.23 37.52 -5.63
C PRO A 12 1.75 37.51 -7.09
N THR A 13 2.59 38.47 -7.47
CA THR A 13 3.27 38.53 -8.77
C THR A 13 4.54 37.68 -8.83
N CYS A 14 5.00 37.11 -7.72
CA CYS A 14 6.14 36.20 -7.70
C CYS A 14 5.77 34.84 -8.29
N HIS A 15 6.76 34.15 -8.85
CA HIS A 15 6.58 32.79 -9.38
C HIS A 15 6.34 31.79 -8.25
N VAL A 16 6.99 32.01 -7.11
CA VAL A 16 6.76 31.29 -5.87
C VAL A 16 6.38 32.30 -4.80
N THR A 17 5.10 32.26 -4.41
CA THR A 17 4.53 33.18 -3.43
C THR A 17 4.59 32.57 -2.03
N LEU A 18 5.24 33.28 -1.11
CA LEU A 18 5.38 32.88 0.29
C LEU A 18 4.57 33.83 1.17
N ASP A 19 3.53 33.32 1.83
CA ASP A 19 2.69 34.12 2.74
C ASP A 19 3.37 34.26 4.11
N ASP A 20 4.40 35.10 4.15
CA ASP A 20 5.17 35.39 5.36
C ASP A 20 5.47 36.90 5.46
N PRO A 21 5.04 37.58 6.54
CA PRO A 21 5.33 39.01 6.77
C PRO A 21 6.81 39.38 6.75
N LEU A 22 7.71 38.45 7.10
CA LEU A 22 9.16 38.62 7.09
C LEU A 22 9.80 38.43 5.71
N VAL A 23 9.02 38.00 4.71
CA VAL A 23 9.47 37.88 3.32
C VAL A 23 9.15 39.19 2.58
N SER A 24 10.16 39.76 1.90
CA SER A 24 9.99 40.91 1.00
C SER A 24 9.05 40.60 -0.17
N ARG A 25 8.47 41.63 -0.78
CA ARG A 25 7.57 41.48 -1.95
C ARG A 25 8.24 40.69 -3.08
N GLU A 26 9.48 41.05 -3.39
CA GLU A 26 10.43 40.29 -4.20
C GLU A 26 11.65 40.09 -3.28
N HIS A 27 11.99 38.85 -2.96
CA HIS A 27 12.97 38.54 -1.91
C HIS A 27 14.24 37.95 -2.48
N ALA A 28 14.10 36.89 -3.28
CA ALA A 28 15.21 36.18 -3.87
C ALA A 28 14.87 35.76 -5.29
N GLN A 29 15.91 35.58 -6.09
CA GLN A 29 15.81 35.14 -7.47
C GLN A 29 16.62 33.86 -7.67
N LEU A 30 15.99 32.86 -8.27
CA LEU A 30 16.66 31.68 -8.80
C LEU A 30 16.91 31.87 -10.29
N THR A 31 18.15 31.66 -10.71
CA THR A 31 18.54 31.68 -12.11
C THR A 31 19.02 30.29 -12.51
N VAL A 32 18.36 29.70 -13.50
CA VAL A 32 18.74 28.40 -14.08
C VAL A 32 19.51 28.65 -15.38
N ARG A 33 20.77 28.21 -15.44
CA ARG A 33 21.62 28.27 -16.62
C ARG A 33 22.28 26.91 -16.87
N GLY A 34 21.75 26.18 -17.85
CA GLY A 34 22.22 24.83 -18.16
C GLY A 34 21.96 23.87 -17.00
N HIS A 35 23.03 23.37 -16.38
CA HIS A 35 23.00 22.49 -15.20
C HIS A 35 23.25 23.22 -13.88
N ARG A 36 23.44 24.54 -13.91
CA ARG A 36 23.70 25.33 -12.70
C ARG A 36 22.45 26.11 -12.31
N VAL A 37 22.11 26.04 -11.04
CA VAL A 37 21.07 26.86 -10.42
C VAL A 37 21.75 27.76 -9.40
N THR A 38 21.50 29.06 -9.50
CA THR A 38 22.03 30.03 -8.54
C THR A 38 20.89 30.77 -7.87
N VAL A 39 21.06 31.09 -6.58
CA VAL A 39 20.20 31.98 -5.82
C VAL A 39 20.90 33.30 -5.58
N GLU A 40 20.16 34.40 -5.67
CA GLU A 40 20.60 35.74 -5.26
C GLU A 40 19.50 36.43 -4.47
N ASP A 41 19.89 37.27 -3.51
CA ASP A 41 18.98 38.10 -2.74
C ASP A 41 18.72 39.42 -3.48
N LEU A 42 17.45 39.81 -3.62
CA LEU A 42 17.01 41.00 -4.35
C LEU A 42 16.95 42.26 -3.46
N GLY A 43 17.86 42.37 -2.48
CA GLY A 43 17.85 43.47 -1.50
C GLY A 43 16.72 43.32 -0.49
N SER A 44 16.47 42.10 -0.04
CA SER A 44 15.43 41.81 0.92
C SER A 44 15.71 42.42 2.29
N ARG A 45 14.65 42.69 3.08
CA ARG A 45 14.81 43.35 4.38
C ARG A 45 15.58 42.49 5.39
N ASN A 46 15.30 41.18 5.41
CA ASN A 46 15.86 40.25 6.39
C ASN A 46 17.06 39.47 5.83
N GLY A 47 17.26 39.52 4.52
CA GLY A 47 18.25 38.72 3.81
C GLY A 47 17.82 37.27 3.60
N THR A 48 18.44 36.66 2.61
CA THR A 48 18.35 35.22 2.35
C THR A 48 19.45 34.48 3.11
N LEU A 49 19.14 33.33 3.71
CA LEU A 49 20.17 32.43 4.25
C LEU A 49 20.23 31.14 3.44
N VAL A 50 21.43 30.62 3.22
CA VAL A 50 21.66 29.29 2.62
C VAL A 50 22.44 28.46 3.63
N ASN A 51 21.90 27.30 4.03
CA ASN A 51 22.49 26.40 5.03
C ASN A 51 22.85 27.10 6.36
N GLY A 52 22.05 28.10 6.75
CA GLY A 52 22.25 28.87 7.97
C GLY A 52 23.19 30.08 7.83
N GLU A 53 23.86 30.26 6.70
CA GLU A 53 24.75 31.39 6.43
C GLU A 53 24.03 32.47 5.61
N LYS A 54 24.25 33.75 5.95
CA LYS A 54 23.61 34.86 5.23
C LYS A 54 24.27 35.07 3.87
N LEU A 55 23.45 35.17 2.84
CA LEU A 55 23.89 35.37 1.46
C LEU A 55 24.52 36.76 1.26
N THR A 56 25.68 36.82 0.62
CA THR A 56 26.41 38.08 0.32
C THR A 56 26.61 38.33 -1.18
N GLY A 57 25.89 37.59 -2.02
CA GLY A 57 25.95 37.70 -3.48
C GLY A 57 25.21 36.54 -4.16
N VAL A 58 25.61 36.22 -5.39
CA VAL A 58 25.10 35.05 -6.10
C VAL A 58 25.72 33.79 -5.50
N HIS A 59 24.90 32.80 -5.17
CA HIS A 59 25.33 31.50 -4.65
C HIS A 59 24.83 30.37 -5.52
N GLU A 60 25.68 29.43 -5.87
CA GLU A 60 25.31 28.23 -6.62
C GLU A 60 24.71 27.20 -5.67
N LEU A 61 23.46 26.82 -5.91
CA LEU A 61 22.75 25.82 -5.11
C LEU A 61 23.16 24.41 -5.50
N ARG A 62 23.34 23.57 -4.49
CA ARG A 62 23.59 22.13 -4.58
C ARG A 62 22.40 21.35 -4.04
N ASP A 63 22.25 20.12 -4.53
CA ASP A 63 21.23 19.21 -4.04
C ASP A 63 21.25 19.09 -2.51
N GLY A 64 20.09 19.25 -1.88
CA GLY A 64 19.89 19.26 -0.43
C GLY A 64 20.09 20.62 0.26
N ASP A 65 20.52 21.68 -0.46
CA ASP A 65 20.73 22.99 0.15
C ASP A 65 19.45 23.59 0.71
N ARG A 66 19.55 24.19 1.90
CA ARG A 66 18.43 24.81 2.61
C ARG A 66 18.45 26.32 2.44
N VAL A 67 17.46 26.87 1.75
CA VAL A 67 17.28 28.30 1.54
C VAL A 67 16.20 28.83 2.48
N ARG A 68 16.57 29.71 3.40
CA ARG A 68 15.64 30.32 4.36
C ARG A 68 15.35 31.79 4.00
N LEU A 69 14.06 32.11 3.93
CA LEU A 69 13.50 33.43 3.63
C LEU A 69 12.47 33.76 4.72
N GLY A 70 12.76 34.75 5.57
CA GLY A 70 11.89 35.02 6.72
C GLY A 70 11.82 33.81 7.67
N THR A 71 10.61 33.29 7.92
CA THR A 71 10.36 32.07 8.69
C THR A 71 10.27 30.80 7.83
N GLN A 72 10.27 30.93 6.51
CA GLN A 72 10.14 29.81 5.57
C GLN A 72 11.51 29.20 5.25
N GLU A 73 11.64 27.88 5.35
CA GLU A 73 12.82 27.13 4.92
C GLU A 73 12.45 26.22 3.74
N LEU A 74 13.14 26.41 2.62
CA LEU A 74 12.98 25.67 1.38
C LEU A 74 14.19 24.75 1.19
N VAL A 75 13.99 23.55 0.68
CA VAL A 75 15.08 22.63 0.32
C VAL A 75 15.19 22.55 -1.19
N PHE A 76 16.38 22.79 -1.72
CA PHE A 76 16.66 22.65 -3.14
C PHE A 76 17.01 21.20 -3.45
N TYR A 77 16.37 20.65 -4.47
CA TYR A 77 16.71 19.34 -5.02
C TYR A 77 17.02 19.45 -6.50
N HIS A 78 18.15 18.90 -6.93
CA HIS A 78 18.51 18.74 -8.33
C HIS A 78 18.03 17.37 -8.80
N LEU A 79 16.93 17.34 -9.53
CA LEU A 79 16.47 16.12 -10.19
C LEU A 79 17.30 15.93 -11.46
N ASP A 80 18.33 15.11 -11.38
CA ASP A 80 19.10 14.71 -12.54
C ASP A 80 18.20 13.96 -13.52
N ASP A 81 18.16 14.40 -14.79
CA ASP A 81 17.53 13.62 -15.85
C ASP A 81 18.30 12.31 -16.15
N SER A 82 19.52 12.12 -15.62
CA SER A 82 20.19 10.81 -15.60
C SER A 82 19.60 9.85 -14.56
N GLU A 83 18.84 10.39 -13.61
CA GLU A 83 17.90 9.66 -12.75
C GLU A 83 16.43 10.06 -13.05
N ARG A 84 16.15 10.47 -14.29
CA ARG A 84 15.00 9.85 -14.94
C ARG A 84 15.39 8.39 -15.11
N GLY A 85 15.15 7.58 -14.07
CA GLY A 85 14.80 6.19 -14.30
C GLY A 85 13.73 6.19 -15.38
N THR A 86 14.14 5.88 -16.60
CA THR A 86 13.32 5.52 -17.78
C THR A 86 12.01 6.30 -17.95
N GLY A 87 12.02 7.62 -17.73
CA GLY A 87 10.80 8.41 -17.73
C GLY A 87 9.76 7.91 -16.71
N ARG A 88 8.69 8.68 -16.53
CA ARG A 88 7.42 8.00 -16.30
C ARG A 88 7.15 7.23 -17.57
N ALA A 89 7.62 5.99 -17.60
CA ALA A 89 7.11 5.02 -18.50
C ALA A 89 5.59 4.97 -18.23
N THR A 90 4.83 5.59 -19.12
CA THR A 90 3.78 4.83 -19.80
C THR A 90 4.41 3.77 -20.71
N GLY A 91 5.62 3.29 -20.39
CA GLY A 91 6.18 2.08 -20.92
C GLY A 91 5.26 0.96 -20.52
N PHE A 92 5.04 0.10 -21.48
CA PHE A 92 4.13 -1.02 -21.41
C PHE A 92 4.33 -1.75 -20.08
N MET A 93 3.34 -1.62 -19.21
CA MET A 93 3.28 -2.40 -17.98
C MET A 93 2.99 -3.82 -18.41
N THR A 94 3.93 -4.72 -18.20
CA THR A 94 3.64 -6.15 -18.33
C THR A 94 3.16 -6.66 -16.99
N ARG A 95 2.31 -7.69 -17.02
CA ARG A 95 2.04 -8.46 -15.81
C ARG A 95 3.06 -9.58 -15.75
N CYS A 96 3.47 -9.90 -14.53
CA CYS A 96 4.17 -11.14 -14.28
C CYS A 96 3.23 -12.32 -14.54
N ALA A 97 3.64 -13.29 -15.35
CA ALA A 97 2.84 -14.49 -15.59
C ALA A 97 2.67 -15.34 -14.32
N ALA A 98 3.62 -15.23 -13.37
CA ALA A 98 3.61 -16.01 -12.13
C ALA A 98 2.83 -15.34 -10.98
N CYS A 99 3.01 -14.04 -10.75
CA CYS A 99 2.36 -13.35 -9.62
C CYS A 99 1.36 -12.27 -10.02
N GLY A 100 1.27 -11.94 -11.32
CA GLY A 100 0.35 -10.95 -11.87
C GLY A 100 0.65 -9.50 -11.50
N VAL A 101 1.69 -9.26 -10.69
CA VAL A 101 2.11 -7.92 -10.33
C VAL A 101 2.48 -7.18 -11.61
N PRO A 102 1.86 -6.02 -11.88
CA PRO A 102 2.26 -5.20 -13.01
C PRO A 102 3.62 -4.60 -12.70
N TYR A 103 4.58 -4.84 -13.58
CA TYR A 103 5.94 -4.34 -13.43
C TYR A 103 6.44 -3.78 -14.77
N PRO A 104 7.46 -2.91 -14.77
CA PRO A 104 7.99 -2.36 -16.00
C PRO A 104 8.49 -3.49 -16.91
N ALA A 105 8.04 -3.54 -18.17
CA ALA A 105 8.50 -4.55 -19.14
C ALA A 105 10.02 -4.52 -19.36
N GLU A 106 10.72 -3.48 -18.91
CA GLU A 106 12.18 -3.37 -18.99
C GLU A 106 12.92 -4.10 -17.87
N ALA A 107 12.25 -4.50 -16.78
CA ALA A 107 12.90 -4.97 -15.54
C ALA A 107 13.60 -6.36 -15.63
N GLY A 108 13.67 -6.97 -16.82
CA GLY A 108 14.24 -8.31 -17.04
C GLY A 108 13.35 -9.40 -16.42
N THR A 109 13.38 -9.49 -15.10
CA THR A 109 12.66 -10.41 -14.22
C THR A 109 11.68 -9.67 -13.33
N CYS A 110 10.65 -10.35 -12.84
CA CYS A 110 9.70 -9.77 -11.91
C CYS A 110 10.40 -9.35 -10.60
N PRO A 111 10.37 -8.06 -10.19
CA PRO A 111 11.00 -7.60 -8.96
C PRO A 111 10.30 -8.10 -7.68
N ASN A 112 9.09 -8.66 -7.81
CA ASN A 112 8.34 -9.21 -6.68
C ASN A 112 8.62 -10.71 -6.43
N CYS A 113 8.78 -11.53 -7.47
CA CYS A 113 8.96 -12.98 -7.32
C CYS A 113 10.17 -13.58 -8.07
N GLY A 114 10.93 -12.78 -8.82
CA GLY A 114 12.13 -13.21 -9.52
C GLY A 114 11.92 -13.99 -10.82
N SER A 115 10.68 -14.24 -11.25
CA SER A 115 10.39 -15.01 -12.47
C SER A 115 10.71 -14.22 -13.76
N ASP A 116 11.15 -14.90 -14.81
CA ASP A 116 11.46 -14.31 -16.13
C ASP A 116 10.27 -14.33 -17.13
N HIS A 117 9.18 -15.06 -16.81
CA HIS A 117 8.03 -15.20 -17.68
C HIS A 117 7.16 -13.93 -17.76
N ARG A 118 7.07 -13.36 -18.97
CA ARG A 118 6.24 -12.21 -19.33
C ARG A 118 5.05 -12.67 -20.16
N VAL A 119 3.89 -12.03 -19.95
CA VAL A 119 2.73 -12.23 -20.81
C VAL A 119 2.81 -11.17 -21.92
N GLU A 120 3.18 -11.57 -23.14
CA GLU A 120 2.95 -10.75 -24.32
C GLU A 120 1.48 -10.92 -24.70
N ASP A 121 0.66 -9.87 -24.56
CA ASP A 121 -0.42 -9.67 -25.54
C ASP A 121 -1.08 -8.29 -25.50
N ASP A 122 -1.05 -7.69 -26.69
CA ASP A 122 -2.02 -6.90 -27.43
C ASP A 122 -2.99 -5.96 -26.71
N THR A 123 -2.92 -4.72 -27.22
CA THR A 123 -3.80 -3.59 -26.96
C THR A 123 -5.26 -3.97 -26.78
N VAL A 124 -5.75 -3.86 -25.54
CA VAL A 124 -7.16 -3.66 -25.25
C VAL A 124 -7.33 -2.29 -24.64
N SER A 125 -7.78 -1.36 -25.49
CA SER A 125 -8.37 -0.10 -25.07
C SER A 125 -9.58 -0.40 -24.17
N GLY A 126 -9.59 0.15 -22.96
CA GLY A 126 -10.79 0.21 -22.13
C GLY A 126 -10.96 -0.92 -21.13
N VAL A 127 -10.05 -1.07 -20.17
CA VAL A 127 -10.37 -1.68 -18.88
C VAL A 127 -9.81 -0.81 -17.76
N VAL A 128 -10.70 -0.38 -16.88
CA VAL A 128 -10.42 0.39 -15.66
C VAL A 128 -9.25 -0.25 -14.91
N GLY A 129 -8.23 0.56 -14.62
CA GLY A 129 -6.91 0.08 -14.22
C GLY A 129 -6.91 -0.86 -13.02
N ALA A 130 -6.30 -2.03 -13.18
CA ALA A 130 -6.04 -3.01 -12.12
C ALA A 130 -4.96 -2.57 -11.11
N GLY A 131 -4.64 -1.26 -11.04
CA GLY A 131 -3.72 -0.66 -10.07
C GLY A 131 -4.40 -0.20 -8.77
N ASP A 132 -5.73 -0.22 -8.69
CA ASP A 132 -6.50 0.29 -7.54
C ASP A 132 -6.96 -0.83 -6.56
N GLN A 133 -6.57 -2.09 -6.84
CA GLN A 133 -7.15 -3.24 -6.14
C GLN A 133 -6.46 -3.60 -4.81
N ASN A 134 -5.26 -3.08 -4.53
CA ASN A 134 -4.61 -3.25 -3.22
C ASN A 134 -5.18 -2.27 -2.17
N TRP A 135 -5.56 -1.06 -2.59
CA TRP A 135 -6.28 -0.10 -1.75
C TRP A 135 -7.70 -0.57 -1.41
N THR A 136 -8.34 -1.30 -2.33
CA THR A 136 -9.72 -1.78 -2.14
C THR A 136 -9.85 -2.70 -0.93
N LEU A 137 -8.94 -3.67 -0.75
CA LEU A 137 -9.02 -4.60 0.40
C LEU A 137 -8.66 -3.91 1.72
N GLN A 138 -7.63 -3.06 1.74
CA GLN A 138 -7.25 -2.33 2.94
C GLN A 138 -8.39 -1.43 3.44
N LEU A 139 -9.02 -0.67 2.54
CA LEU A 139 -10.18 0.16 2.89
C LEU A 139 -11.37 -0.70 3.37
N LEU A 140 -11.61 -1.85 2.75
CA LEU A 140 -12.65 -2.78 3.21
C LEU A 140 -12.37 -3.25 4.63
N ILE A 141 -11.11 -3.58 4.97
CA ILE A 141 -10.71 -3.98 6.32
C ILE A 141 -10.96 -2.85 7.33
N GLU A 142 -10.57 -1.61 7.01
CA GLU A 142 -10.79 -0.46 7.89
C GLU A 142 -12.29 -0.22 8.16
N VAL A 143 -13.11 -0.29 7.12
CA VAL A 143 -14.58 -0.12 7.25
C VAL A 143 -15.20 -1.29 8.00
N LEU A 144 -14.71 -2.52 7.79
CA LEU A 144 -15.14 -3.72 8.50
C LEU A 144 -14.86 -3.61 10.00
N GLN A 145 -13.65 -3.19 10.38
CA GLN A 145 -13.26 -2.96 11.77
C GLN A 145 -14.12 -1.88 12.45
N ARG A 146 -14.47 -0.81 11.71
CA ARG A 146 -15.42 0.20 12.22
C ARG A 146 -16.83 -0.38 12.39
N ALA A 147 -17.30 -1.21 11.46
CA ALA A 147 -18.61 -1.84 11.57
C ALA A 147 -18.68 -2.83 12.74
N GLU A 148 -17.59 -3.55 13.03
CA GLU A 148 -17.43 -4.39 14.24
C GLU A 148 -17.52 -3.56 15.52
N ALA A 149 -16.87 -2.40 15.58
CA ALA A 149 -16.90 -1.52 16.75
C ALA A 149 -18.32 -1.01 17.09
N VAL A 150 -19.19 -0.91 16.08
CA VAL A 150 -20.60 -0.49 16.23
C VAL A 150 -21.55 -1.71 16.26
N ASN A 151 -21.01 -2.94 16.21
CA ASN A 151 -21.72 -4.22 16.23
C ASN A 151 -22.89 -4.34 15.23
N ARG A 152 -22.70 -3.85 14.01
CA ARG A 152 -23.72 -3.94 12.93
C ARG A 152 -23.52 -5.19 12.07
N SER A 153 -24.10 -6.31 12.46
CA SER A 153 -23.89 -7.61 11.78
C SER A 153 -24.21 -7.60 10.28
N GLU A 154 -25.30 -6.95 9.85
CA GLU A 154 -25.68 -6.87 8.43
C GLU A 154 -24.66 -6.07 7.59
N ASP A 155 -24.14 -4.96 8.13
CA ASP A 155 -23.10 -4.16 7.47
C ASP A 155 -21.79 -4.95 7.35
N ILE A 156 -21.45 -5.71 8.40
CA ILE A 156 -20.26 -6.59 8.44
C ILE A 156 -20.40 -7.70 7.39
N GLU A 157 -21.54 -8.37 7.32
CA GLU A 157 -21.77 -9.43 6.34
C GLU A 157 -21.65 -8.91 4.91
N ARG A 158 -22.26 -7.75 4.60
CA ARG A 158 -22.16 -7.11 3.28
C ARG A 158 -20.71 -6.77 2.90
N LEU A 159 -19.92 -6.31 3.86
CA LEU A 159 -18.51 -5.98 3.66
C LEU A 159 -17.66 -7.24 3.48
N LEU A 160 -17.92 -8.29 4.26
CA LEU A 160 -17.27 -9.59 4.13
C LEU A 160 -17.57 -10.25 2.78
N GLU A 161 -18.79 -10.16 2.27
CA GLU A 161 -19.13 -10.68 0.94
C GLU A 161 -18.28 -10.04 -0.16
N ARG A 162 -18.05 -8.73 -0.06
CA ARG A 162 -17.18 -8.01 -0.99
C ARG A 162 -15.70 -8.36 -0.81
N ALA A 163 -15.24 -8.51 0.45
CA ALA A 163 -13.87 -8.92 0.73
C ALA A 163 -13.58 -10.36 0.25
N ARG A 164 -14.53 -11.27 0.47
CA ARG A 164 -14.53 -12.64 -0.02
C ARG A 164 -14.35 -12.71 -1.53
N ALA A 165 -15.24 -12.06 -2.28
CA ALA A 165 -15.18 -12.07 -3.73
C ALA A 165 -13.84 -11.53 -4.26
N ASN A 166 -13.26 -10.52 -3.58
CA ASN A 166 -11.95 -10.00 -3.94
C ASN A 166 -10.82 -11.01 -3.67
N ILE A 167 -10.80 -11.62 -2.48
CA ILE A 167 -9.76 -12.60 -2.10
C ILE A 167 -9.85 -13.86 -2.96
N GLU A 168 -11.05 -14.42 -3.14
CA GLU A 168 -11.26 -15.60 -3.99
C GLU A 168 -10.84 -15.33 -5.43
N GLY A 169 -11.20 -14.17 -5.99
CA GLY A 169 -10.76 -13.75 -7.32
C GLY A 169 -9.24 -13.65 -7.43
N ARG A 170 -8.55 -13.15 -6.39
CA ARG A 170 -7.09 -13.06 -6.35
C ARG A 170 -6.45 -14.45 -6.28
N LEU A 171 -6.93 -15.33 -5.40
CA LEU A 171 -6.40 -16.68 -5.25
C LEU A 171 -6.62 -17.53 -6.51
N ALA A 172 -7.79 -17.43 -7.14
CA ALA A 172 -8.10 -18.12 -8.39
C ALA A 172 -7.19 -17.68 -9.55
N ALA A 173 -6.77 -16.40 -9.56
CA ALA A 173 -5.81 -15.87 -10.52
C ALA A 173 -4.33 -16.07 -10.08
N HIS A 174 -4.09 -16.87 -9.04
CA HIS A 174 -2.76 -17.09 -8.42
C HIS A 174 -2.04 -15.78 -8.02
N HIS A 175 -2.80 -14.72 -7.72
CA HIS A 175 -2.26 -13.48 -7.20
C HIS A 175 -1.99 -13.58 -5.70
N HIS A 176 -0.87 -13.02 -5.28
CA HIS A 176 -0.53 -12.94 -3.87
C HIS A 176 -1.53 -12.06 -3.11
N VAL A 177 -1.97 -12.52 -1.94
CA VAL A 177 -2.74 -11.74 -0.96
C VAL A 177 -1.86 -11.55 0.26
N ALA A 178 -1.66 -10.30 0.69
CA ALA A 178 -0.80 -10.00 1.82
C ALA A 178 -1.30 -10.76 3.07
N PRO A 179 -0.43 -11.49 3.78
CA PRO A 179 -0.80 -12.30 4.94
C PRO A 179 -1.66 -11.56 5.96
N GLU A 180 -1.27 -10.34 6.30
CA GLU A 180 -1.96 -9.46 7.26
C GLU A 180 -3.39 -9.14 6.85
N HIS A 181 -3.66 -8.99 5.55
CA HIS A 181 -5.00 -8.69 5.03
C HIS A 181 -5.89 -9.93 5.08
N LEU A 182 -5.35 -11.10 4.71
CA LEU A 182 -6.08 -12.36 4.79
C LEU A 182 -6.43 -12.67 6.25
N ASP A 183 -5.45 -12.55 7.14
CA ASP A 183 -5.60 -12.81 8.56
C ASP A 183 -6.68 -11.88 9.19
N ALA A 184 -6.69 -10.60 8.81
CA ALA A 184 -7.70 -9.64 9.29
C ALA A 184 -9.13 -9.97 8.81
N VAL A 185 -9.32 -10.26 7.52
CA VAL A 185 -10.64 -10.58 6.98
C VAL A 185 -11.16 -11.92 7.52
N ALA A 186 -10.28 -12.93 7.63
CA ALA A 186 -10.64 -14.23 8.20
C ALA A 186 -11.02 -14.13 9.68
N LEU A 187 -10.36 -13.27 10.46
CA LEU A 187 -10.73 -13.00 11.85
C LEU A 187 -12.12 -12.39 11.96
N SER A 188 -12.43 -11.39 11.14
CA SER A 188 -13.77 -10.79 11.11
C SER A 188 -14.86 -11.76 10.65
N ALA A 189 -14.56 -12.62 9.67
CA ALA A 189 -15.46 -13.69 9.25
C ALA A 189 -15.72 -14.68 10.40
N SER A 190 -14.68 -15.08 11.13
CA SER A 190 -14.80 -15.99 12.29
C SER A 190 -15.64 -15.36 13.41
N ARG A 191 -15.44 -14.07 13.72
CA ARG A 191 -16.25 -13.33 14.69
C ARG A 191 -17.71 -13.19 14.27
N LEU A 192 -17.98 -12.99 12.98
CA LEU A 192 -19.35 -12.93 12.48
C LEU A 192 -20.02 -14.31 12.59
N ALA A 193 -19.33 -15.39 12.22
CA ALA A 193 -19.80 -16.75 12.37
C ALA A 193 -20.21 -17.05 13.82
N CYS A 194 -19.36 -16.72 14.80
CA CYS A 194 -19.67 -16.90 16.22
C CYS A 194 -20.89 -16.08 16.66
N ARG A 195 -21.03 -14.84 16.19
CA ARG A 195 -22.18 -13.98 16.54
C ARG A 195 -23.49 -14.46 15.95
N LEU A 196 -23.46 -15.00 14.73
CA LEU A 196 -24.64 -15.53 14.04
C LEU A 196 -24.90 -17.02 14.36
N ALA A 197 -24.01 -17.66 15.14
CA ALA A 197 -24.04 -19.09 15.45
C ALA A 197 -24.03 -20.00 14.21
N GLU A 198 -23.43 -19.55 13.10
CA GLU A 198 -23.44 -20.25 11.81
C GLU A 198 -22.05 -20.72 11.37
N SER A 199 -21.99 -21.72 10.51
CA SER A 199 -20.72 -22.31 10.02
C SER A 199 -20.20 -21.67 8.72
N ARG A 200 -21.04 -20.93 7.97
CA ARG A 200 -20.71 -20.44 6.62
C ARG A 200 -19.42 -19.64 6.56
N TRP A 201 -19.32 -18.59 7.37
CA TRP A 201 -18.14 -17.70 7.39
C TRP A 201 -16.92 -18.36 8.03
N ALA A 202 -17.13 -19.24 9.01
CA ALA A 202 -16.07 -20.03 9.63
C ALA A 202 -15.44 -21.03 8.65
N ARG A 203 -16.28 -21.72 7.88
CA ARG A 203 -15.86 -22.64 6.82
C ARG A 203 -15.08 -21.90 5.75
N TRP A 204 -15.58 -20.77 5.30
CA TRP A 204 -14.88 -19.94 4.33
C TRP A 204 -13.51 -19.49 4.85
N ALA A 205 -13.43 -19.04 6.11
CA ALA A 205 -12.16 -18.63 6.73
C ALA A 205 -11.13 -19.77 6.74
N LEU A 206 -11.56 -21.02 6.98
CA LEU A 206 -10.68 -22.19 6.88
C LEU A 206 -10.30 -22.50 5.43
N ASP A 207 -11.27 -22.61 4.54
CA ASP A 207 -11.03 -22.98 3.14
C ASP A 207 -10.09 -22.00 2.43
N VAL A 208 -10.17 -20.70 2.75
CA VAL A 208 -9.27 -19.69 2.16
C VAL A 208 -7.82 -19.82 2.64
N PHE A 209 -7.60 -20.26 3.88
CA PHE A 209 -6.27 -20.56 4.40
C PHE A 209 -5.68 -21.82 3.76
N ALA A 210 -6.50 -22.85 3.54
CA ALA A 210 -6.11 -24.03 2.77
C ALA A 210 -5.65 -23.63 1.35
N ALA A 211 -6.47 -22.82 0.66
CA ALA A 211 -6.17 -22.34 -0.69
C ALA A 211 -4.91 -21.45 -0.74
N ALA A 212 -4.62 -20.71 0.32
CA ALA A 212 -3.40 -19.91 0.46
C ALA A 212 -2.18 -20.73 0.93
N ASN A 213 -2.31 -22.05 1.11
CA ASN A 213 -1.30 -22.95 1.68
C ASN A 213 -0.70 -22.45 3.01
N ARG A 214 -1.55 -21.92 3.89
CA ARG A 214 -1.14 -21.34 5.18
C ARG A 214 -2.04 -21.82 6.31
N LEU A 215 -1.45 -22.01 7.49
CA LEU A 215 -2.26 -22.26 8.70
C LEU A 215 -2.85 -20.95 9.22
N PRO A 216 -4.13 -20.94 9.64
CA PRO A 216 -4.74 -19.79 10.30
C PRO A 216 -3.94 -19.37 11.54
N PRO A 217 -3.95 -18.07 11.89
CA PRO A 217 -3.36 -17.60 13.13
C PRO A 217 -4.13 -18.15 14.34
N GLU A 218 -3.48 -18.12 15.52
CA GLU A 218 -4.08 -18.59 16.77
C GLU A 218 -5.34 -17.80 17.13
N THR A 219 -5.39 -16.50 16.80
CA THR A 219 -6.56 -15.64 17.01
C THR A 219 -7.80 -16.15 16.28
N VAL A 220 -7.66 -16.54 15.01
CA VAL A 220 -8.75 -17.14 14.22
C VAL A 220 -9.15 -18.49 14.79
N SER A 221 -8.16 -19.33 15.12
CA SER A 221 -8.41 -20.67 15.66
C SER A 221 -9.16 -20.60 17.01
N SER A 222 -8.74 -19.70 17.90
CA SER A 222 -9.41 -19.46 19.19
C SER A 222 -10.81 -18.91 19.03
N GLU A 223 -11.05 -18.04 18.04
CA GLU A 223 -12.38 -17.51 17.77
C GLU A 223 -13.32 -18.64 17.32
N LEU A 224 -12.88 -19.46 16.36
CA LEU A 224 -13.64 -20.61 15.85
C LEU A 224 -13.96 -21.63 16.94
N ALA A 225 -13.07 -21.81 17.93
CA ALA A 225 -13.30 -22.66 19.09
C ALA A 225 -14.53 -22.28 19.91
N SER A 226 -14.99 -21.03 19.79
CA SER A 226 -16.14 -20.49 20.52
C SER A 226 -17.48 -20.73 19.82
N LEU A 227 -17.48 -21.37 18.63
CA LEU A 227 -18.72 -21.73 17.93
C LEU A 227 -19.52 -22.80 18.68
N PRO A 228 -20.85 -22.82 18.54
CA PRO A 228 -21.68 -23.93 19.00
C PRO A 228 -21.20 -25.27 18.42
N SER A 229 -21.32 -26.35 19.19
CA SER A 229 -20.86 -27.69 18.79
C SER A 229 -21.46 -28.18 17.48
N GLU A 230 -22.72 -27.86 17.20
CA GLU A 230 -23.41 -28.20 15.94
C GLU A 230 -22.69 -27.56 14.74
N SER A 231 -22.48 -26.24 14.77
CA SER A 231 -21.80 -25.49 13.71
C SER A 231 -20.31 -25.85 13.61
N LEU A 232 -19.66 -26.17 14.74
CA LEU A 232 -18.26 -26.61 14.77
C LEU A 232 -18.11 -27.98 14.08
N GLY A 233 -19.07 -28.90 14.24
CA GLY A 233 -19.09 -30.22 13.59
C GLY A 233 -19.06 -30.15 12.07
N GLU A 234 -19.73 -29.15 11.49
CA GLU A 234 -19.73 -28.91 10.04
C GLU A 234 -18.36 -28.47 9.49
N LEU A 235 -17.46 -27.98 10.35
CA LEU A 235 -16.12 -27.52 9.96
C LEU A 235 -15.08 -28.64 9.90
N LYS A 236 -15.41 -29.83 10.42
CA LYS A 236 -14.47 -30.96 10.53
C LYS A 236 -13.75 -31.26 9.22
N ALA A 237 -14.50 -31.32 8.11
CA ALA A 237 -13.92 -31.61 6.79
C ALA A 237 -12.93 -30.53 6.32
N SER A 238 -13.18 -29.25 6.63
CA SER A 238 -12.28 -28.15 6.29
C SER A 238 -11.04 -28.10 7.18
N LEU A 239 -11.19 -28.44 8.47
CA LEU A 239 -10.06 -28.58 9.41
C LEU A 239 -9.13 -29.72 9.01
N ASP A 240 -9.69 -30.90 8.72
CA ASP A 240 -8.92 -32.08 8.28
C ASP A 240 -8.18 -31.79 6.96
N ARG A 241 -8.84 -31.09 6.03
CA ARG A 241 -8.22 -30.64 4.77
C ARG A 241 -7.02 -29.75 5.02
N ILE A 242 -7.14 -28.70 5.83
CA ILE A 242 -6.02 -27.80 6.15
C ILE A 242 -4.86 -28.58 6.77
N LEU A 243 -5.15 -29.46 7.72
CA LEU A 243 -4.11 -30.23 8.41
C LEU A 243 -3.37 -31.20 7.49
N ALA A 244 -4.05 -31.70 6.45
CA ALA A 244 -3.47 -32.60 5.45
C ALA A 244 -2.70 -31.85 4.34
N GLU A 245 -3.25 -30.74 3.82
CA GLU A 245 -2.73 -30.04 2.64
C GLU A 245 -1.64 -29.03 2.99
N VAL A 246 -1.73 -28.38 4.15
CA VAL A 246 -0.80 -27.30 4.51
C VAL A 246 0.40 -27.86 5.26
N THR A 247 1.57 -27.85 4.62
CA THR A 247 2.85 -28.26 5.24
C THR A 247 3.57 -27.09 5.92
N GLU A 248 3.37 -25.86 5.44
CA GLU A 248 4.03 -24.65 5.97
C GLU A 248 3.26 -24.01 7.14
N GLY A 249 3.91 -23.90 8.30
CA GLY A 249 3.36 -23.25 9.49
C GLY A 249 4.00 -23.72 10.80
N SER A 250 3.91 -22.89 11.85
CA SER A 250 4.44 -23.23 13.19
C SER A 250 3.79 -24.50 13.74
N ALA A 251 4.59 -25.34 14.40
CA ALA A 251 4.11 -26.53 15.12
C ALA A 251 2.99 -26.19 16.11
N GLU A 252 3.05 -25.02 16.75
CA GLU A 252 2.06 -24.52 17.70
C GLU A 252 0.70 -24.27 17.03
N ARG A 253 0.68 -23.68 15.83
CA ARG A 253 -0.55 -23.42 15.06
C ARG A 253 -1.20 -24.73 14.61
N ARG A 254 -0.38 -25.68 14.16
CA ARG A 254 -0.87 -27.01 13.78
C ARG A 254 -1.45 -27.76 14.99
N GLN A 255 -0.81 -27.65 16.16
CA GLN A 255 -1.31 -28.24 17.39
C GLN A 255 -2.61 -27.59 17.87
N ALA A 256 -2.77 -26.27 17.72
CA ALA A 256 -4.02 -25.58 18.03
C ALA A 256 -5.19 -26.10 17.16
N LEU A 257 -4.98 -26.19 15.84
CA LEU A 257 -6.00 -26.72 14.92
C LEU A 257 -6.30 -28.21 15.16
N SER A 258 -5.28 -29.01 15.45
CA SER A 258 -5.48 -30.43 15.77
C SER A 258 -6.30 -30.62 17.05
N ARG A 259 -6.14 -29.76 18.06
CA ARG A 259 -6.99 -29.77 19.26
C ARG A 259 -8.44 -29.44 18.94
N LEU A 260 -8.67 -28.46 18.07
CA LEU A 260 -10.01 -28.10 17.60
C LEU A 260 -10.68 -29.24 16.83
N ALA A 261 -9.95 -29.88 15.92
CA ALA A 261 -10.44 -31.02 15.16
C ALA A 261 -10.71 -32.25 16.04
N ALA A 262 -9.87 -32.50 17.06
CA ALA A 262 -10.04 -33.61 17.99
C ALA A 262 -11.27 -33.44 18.90
N GLY A 263 -11.59 -32.21 19.32
CA GLY A 263 -12.77 -31.90 20.13
C GLY A 263 -14.11 -32.09 19.42
N LEU A 264 -14.11 -32.42 18.13
CA LEU A 264 -15.29 -32.69 17.29
C LEU A 264 -15.66 -34.18 17.19
N GLY A 265 -14.92 -35.05 17.88
CA GLY A 265 -15.08 -36.51 17.83
C GLY A 265 -15.75 -37.14 19.05
N GLU A 266 -16.10 -36.35 20.08
CA GLU A 266 -16.77 -36.79 21.31
C GLU A 266 -18.19 -36.22 21.40
#